data_AF-A0A9W7YPI9-F1
#
_entry.id   AF-A0A9W7YPI9-F1
#
_cell.length_a   1.000
_cell.length_b   1.000
_cell.length_c   1.000
_cell.angle_alpha   90.00
_cell.angle_beta   90.00
_cell.angle_gamma   90.00
#
_symmetry.space_group_name_H-M   'P 1'
#
loop_
_entity.id
_entity.type
_entity.pdbx_description
1 polymer ?
#
loop_
_entity_poly.entity_id
_entity_poly.type
_entity_poly.pdbx_seq_one_letter_code
_entity_poly.pdbx_strand_id
1 'polypeptide(L)'
;LDGVALGDVWACDTLDVGSDSERQRADTLVPFHKLSQWLAWSLLEVVVKLGKLKVSGTEKLTGLPEYRNGGLLVDMGVLTLTPADLARGLRDGSNVPVFEGGDAVIVEWRAMTVALLDKIADRIKAKCGLPSDQLPDMFLARVLEGGTWKAGRELAARMRPTTKDPPIDIISDGTLF
;
A
#
# COMPACT_ATOMS: atom_id res chain seq x y z
N LEU A 1 6.24 -5.59 -19.91
CA LEU A 1 6.90 -4.76 -20.95
C LEU A 1 7.40 -5.72 -22.02
N ASP A 2 7.08 -5.50 -23.30
CA ASP A 2 7.48 -6.38 -24.42
C ASP A 2 7.15 -7.86 -24.21
N GLY A 3 5.97 -8.14 -23.65
CA GLY A 3 5.52 -9.52 -23.35
C GLY A 3 6.20 -10.18 -22.14
N VAL A 4 7.14 -9.49 -21.48
CA VAL A 4 7.81 -9.97 -20.27
C VAL A 4 7.04 -9.51 -19.02
N ALA A 5 6.72 -10.47 -18.15
CA ALA A 5 6.14 -10.21 -16.84
C ALA A 5 7.17 -9.50 -15.95
N LEU A 6 6.79 -8.36 -15.38
CA LEU A 6 7.65 -7.57 -14.48
C LEU A 6 7.39 -7.87 -12.99
N GLY A 7 6.57 -8.89 -12.70
CA GLY A 7 6.13 -9.21 -11.34
C GLY A 7 4.97 -8.30 -10.91
N ASP A 8 5.05 -7.77 -9.68
CA ASP A 8 4.05 -6.88 -9.09
C ASP A 8 4.17 -5.44 -9.64
N VAL A 9 3.87 -5.32 -10.93
CA VAL A 9 3.86 -4.08 -11.72
C VAL A 9 2.62 -4.08 -12.57
N TRP A 10 1.80 -3.04 -12.43
CA TRP A 10 0.47 -2.98 -13.04
C TRP A 10 0.28 -1.67 -13.80
N ALA A 11 -0.53 -1.68 -14.86
CA ALA A 11 -0.91 -0.46 -15.55
C ALA A 11 -1.92 0.34 -14.71
N CYS A 12 -1.80 1.66 -14.73
CA CYS A 12 -2.72 2.60 -14.12
C CYS A 12 -3.24 3.55 -15.21
N ASP A 13 -4.47 3.32 -15.65
CA ASP A 13 -5.07 4.08 -16.76
C ASP A 13 -5.19 5.58 -16.47
N THR A 14 -5.30 5.95 -15.19
CA THR A 14 -5.32 7.36 -14.75
C THR A 14 -4.01 8.11 -15.05
N LEU A 15 -2.90 7.38 -15.28
CA LEU A 15 -1.62 7.96 -15.70
C LEU A 15 -1.50 8.05 -17.23
N ASP A 16 -2.43 7.49 -18.00
CA ASP A 16 -2.41 7.61 -19.45
C ASP A 16 -2.85 9.02 -19.89
N VAL A 17 -1.93 9.72 -20.52
CA VAL A 17 -2.15 11.07 -21.06
C VAL A 17 -2.36 11.08 -22.58
N GLY A 18 -2.65 9.92 -23.19
CA GLY A 18 -3.20 9.80 -24.55
C GLY A 18 -2.17 9.89 -25.68
N SER A 19 -0.99 9.28 -25.52
CA SER A 19 0.07 9.30 -26.54
C SER A 19 0.70 7.93 -26.77
N ASP A 20 0.98 7.60 -28.03
CA ASP A 20 1.32 6.26 -28.52
C ASP A 20 2.79 5.84 -28.35
N SER A 21 3.63 6.62 -27.68
CA SER A 21 5.05 6.26 -27.53
C SER A 21 5.27 5.12 -26.51
N GLU A 22 6.22 4.21 -26.78
CA GLU A 22 6.58 3.12 -25.87
C GLU A 22 7.02 3.63 -24.49
N ARG A 23 7.75 4.75 -24.46
CA ARG A 23 8.18 5.41 -23.23
C ARG A 23 6.98 5.79 -22.35
N GLN A 24 5.90 6.23 -22.97
CA GLN A 24 4.71 6.69 -22.27
C GLN A 24 3.80 5.53 -21.83
N ARG A 25 3.81 4.41 -22.56
CA ARG A 25 3.23 3.16 -22.07
C ARG A 25 3.96 2.62 -20.83
N ALA A 26 5.27 2.87 -20.71
CA ALA A 26 5.99 2.55 -19.48
C ALA A 26 5.64 3.52 -18.33
N ASP A 27 5.31 4.78 -18.65
CA ASP A 27 4.92 5.79 -17.65
C ASP A 27 3.56 5.48 -16.97
N THR A 28 2.72 4.62 -17.57
CA THR A 28 1.48 4.15 -16.93
C THR A 28 1.70 2.98 -15.98
N LEU A 29 2.90 2.39 -15.95
CA LEU A 29 3.20 1.25 -15.08
C LEU A 29 3.56 1.71 -13.67
N VAL A 30 2.89 1.12 -12.68
CA VAL A 30 3.14 1.34 -11.26
C VAL A 30 3.82 0.12 -10.67
N PRO A 31 5.12 0.21 -10.33
CA PRO A 31 5.85 -0.88 -9.70
C PRO A 31 5.65 -0.87 -8.19
N PHE A 32 5.08 -1.94 -7.65
CA PHE A 32 4.89 -2.10 -6.20
C PHE A 32 5.96 -2.99 -5.58
N HIS A 33 6.25 -4.13 -6.21
CA HIS A 33 7.19 -5.15 -5.72
C HIS A 33 7.03 -5.42 -4.21
N LYS A 34 5.77 -5.51 -3.74
CA LYS A 34 5.42 -5.45 -2.29
C LYS A 34 6.13 -6.51 -1.47
N LEU A 35 6.20 -7.75 -1.99
CA LEU A 35 6.86 -8.85 -1.29
C LEU A 35 8.37 -8.65 -1.18
N SER A 36 9.02 -8.11 -2.20
CA SER A 36 10.44 -7.78 -2.16
C SER A 36 10.72 -6.67 -1.13
N GLN A 37 9.86 -5.65 -1.06
CA GLN A 37 9.98 -4.60 -0.05
C GLN A 37 9.72 -5.12 1.38
N TRP A 38 8.74 -6.00 1.56
CA TRP A 38 8.48 -6.63 2.84
C TRP A 38 9.65 -7.51 3.31
N LEU A 39 10.25 -8.28 2.39
CA LEU A 39 11.45 -9.05 2.69
C LEU A 39 12.64 -8.13 3.05
N ALA A 40 12.82 -7.02 2.33
CA ALA A 40 13.86 -6.04 2.63
C ALA A 40 13.71 -5.47 4.05
N TRP A 41 12.49 -5.05 4.44
CA TRP A 41 12.22 -4.60 5.80
C TRP A 41 12.50 -5.69 6.85
N SER A 42 12.13 -6.94 6.55
CA SER A 42 12.32 -8.08 7.46
C SER A 42 13.81 -8.40 7.67
N LEU A 43 14.61 -8.38 6.60
CA LEU A 43 16.05 -8.63 6.67
C LEU A 43 16.81 -7.49 7.33
N LEU A 44 16.37 -6.23 7.12
CA LEU A 44 16.99 -5.07 7.74
C LEU A 44 17.01 -5.16 9.26
N GLU A 45 15.93 -5.63 9.86
CA GLU A 45 15.88 -5.81 11.32
C GLU A 45 16.98 -6.74 11.81
N VAL A 46 17.16 -7.88 11.14
CA VAL A 46 18.21 -8.87 11.48
C VAL A 46 19.61 -8.29 11.28
N VAL A 47 19.86 -7.67 10.12
CA VAL A 47 21.16 -7.10 9.76
C VAL A 47 21.58 -5.99 10.73
N VAL A 48 20.65 -5.10 11.08
CA VAL A 48 20.93 -3.97 11.97
C VAL A 48 21.02 -4.42 13.43
N LYS A 49 20.03 -5.16 13.94
CA LYS A 49 19.96 -5.48 15.38
C LYS A 49 20.89 -6.63 15.78
N LEU A 50 20.89 -7.72 15.01
CA LEU A 50 21.69 -8.91 15.32
C LEU A 50 23.08 -8.81 14.70
N GLY A 51 23.15 -8.40 13.43
CA GLY A 51 24.42 -8.22 12.72
C GLY A 51 25.23 -7.01 13.18
N LYS A 52 24.61 -6.06 13.90
CA LYS A 52 25.22 -4.79 14.33
C LYS A 52 25.82 -3.98 13.16
N LEU A 53 25.26 -4.14 11.97
CA LEU A 53 25.69 -3.43 10.77
C LEU A 53 24.85 -2.16 10.58
N LYS A 54 25.51 -1.04 10.27
CA LYS A 54 24.82 0.19 9.89
C LYS A 54 24.40 0.10 8.43
N VAL A 55 23.10 0.22 8.18
CA VAL A 55 22.54 0.34 6.82
C VAL A 55 22.08 1.77 6.61
N SER A 56 22.62 2.44 5.58
CA SER A 56 22.24 3.80 5.19
C SER A 56 21.12 3.78 4.14
N GLY A 57 20.41 4.90 3.98
CA GLY A 57 19.37 5.02 2.94
C GLY A 57 18.05 4.35 3.27
N THR A 58 17.84 3.90 4.52
CA THR A 58 16.59 3.22 4.93
C THR A 58 15.38 4.15 4.88
N GLU A 59 15.60 5.46 4.91
CA GLU A 59 14.58 6.49 4.70
C GLU A 59 14.02 6.54 3.27
N LYS A 60 14.71 5.91 2.30
CA LYS A 60 14.23 5.73 0.93
C LYS A 60 13.37 4.47 0.76
N LEU A 61 13.28 3.67 1.83
CA LEU A 61 12.31 2.61 2.07
C LEU A 61 10.90 3.08 1.74
N THR A 62 10.14 2.39 0.90
CA THR A 62 8.72 2.73 0.68
C THR A 62 7.81 2.04 1.69
N GLY A 63 6.62 2.60 1.85
CA GLY A 63 5.50 1.91 2.50
C GLY A 63 5.11 0.62 1.76
N LEU A 64 4.27 -0.19 2.39
CA LEU A 64 3.73 -1.41 1.78
C LEU A 64 2.31 -1.15 1.25
N PRO A 65 2.03 -1.37 -0.05
CA PRO A 65 0.71 -1.27 -0.67
C PRO A 65 -0.16 -2.49 -0.30
N GLU A 66 -0.30 -2.72 1.00
CA GLU A 66 -0.99 -3.85 1.63
C GLU A 66 -2.42 -3.42 2.00
N TYR A 67 -3.39 -4.32 1.86
CA TYR A 67 -4.82 -3.98 1.93
C TYR A 67 -5.31 -3.52 3.32
N ARG A 68 -4.62 -3.85 4.42
CA ARG A 68 -4.89 -3.32 5.76
C ARG A 68 -4.36 -1.90 5.90
N ASN A 69 -3.18 -1.61 5.36
CA ASN A 69 -2.66 -0.23 5.30
C ASN A 69 -3.60 0.66 4.48
N GLY A 70 -3.97 0.19 3.29
CA GLY A 70 -4.92 0.88 2.42
C GLY A 70 -6.33 0.92 3.02
N GLY A 71 -6.73 -0.15 3.71
CA GLY A 71 -8.06 -0.31 4.27
C GLY A 71 -8.32 0.70 5.38
N LEU A 72 -7.30 0.98 6.19
CA LEU A 72 -7.33 2.06 7.17
C LEU A 72 -7.72 3.40 6.54
N LEU A 73 -7.15 3.74 5.38
CA LEU A 73 -7.40 5.02 4.70
C LEU A 73 -8.84 5.13 4.22
N VAL A 74 -9.44 4.01 3.79
CA VAL A 74 -10.83 3.97 3.34
C VAL A 74 -11.79 3.99 4.52
N ASP A 75 -11.57 3.15 5.53
CA ASP A 75 -12.41 3.08 6.73
C ASP A 75 -12.38 4.39 7.55
N MET A 76 -11.28 5.16 7.49
CA MET A 76 -11.19 6.50 8.09
C MET A 76 -11.71 7.63 7.18
N GLY A 77 -12.19 7.33 5.96
CA GLY A 77 -12.73 8.31 5.02
C GLY A 77 -11.70 9.23 4.37
N VAL A 78 -10.41 8.86 4.40
CA VAL A 78 -9.35 9.58 3.67
C VAL A 78 -9.44 9.29 2.18
N LEU A 79 -9.80 8.05 1.83
CA LEU A 79 -10.08 7.61 0.47
C LEU A 79 -11.52 7.10 0.39
N THR A 80 -12.17 7.32 -0.74
CA THR A 80 -13.51 6.80 -1.02
C THR A 80 -13.58 6.36 -2.47
N LEU A 81 -14.26 5.24 -2.72
CA LEU A 81 -14.58 4.83 -4.08
C LEU A 81 -15.52 5.84 -4.74
N THR A 82 -15.40 5.97 -6.06
CA THR A 82 -16.42 6.68 -6.84
C THR A 82 -17.75 5.94 -6.73
N PRO A 83 -18.91 6.62 -6.90
CA PRO A 83 -20.20 5.93 -6.91
C PRO A 83 -20.30 4.82 -7.96
N ALA A 84 -19.64 5.00 -9.10
CA ALA A 84 -19.60 4.02 -10.18
C ALA A 84 -18.79 2.78 -9.80
N ASP A 85 -17.60 2.95 -9.22
CA ASP A 85 -16.77 1.82 -8.77
C ASP A 85 -17.40 1.10 -7.58
N LEU A 86 -18.00 1.84 -6.65
CA LEU A 86 -18.74 1.26 -5.53
C LEU A 86 -19.86 0.34 -6.04
N ALA A 87 -20.69 0.82 -6.98
CA ALA A 87 -21.74 0.01 -7.58
C ALA A 87 -21.17 -1.20 -8.34
N ARG A 88 -20.04 -1.02 -9.03
CA ARG A 88 -19.36 -2.06 -9.81
C ARG A 88 -18.82 -3.20 -8.95
N GLY A 89 -18.18 -2.89 -7.83
CA GLY A 89 -17.59 -3.88 -6.93
C GLY A 89 -18.61 -4.63 -6.07
N LEU A 90 -19.84 -4.13 -5.94
CA LEU A 90 -20.91 -4.75 -5.14
C LEU A 90 -21.86 -5.66 -5.94
N ARG A 91 -21.64 -5.83 -7.25
CA ARG A 91 -22.61 -6.52 -8.14
C ARG A 91 -22.89 -7.97 -7.78
N ASP A 92 -21.93 -8.65 -7.17
CA ASP A 92 -22.05 -10.08 -6.84
C ASP A 92 -22.70 -10.34 -5.47
N GLY A 93 -23.28 -9.31 -4.85
CA GLY A 93 -23.96 -9.42 -3.55
C GLY A 93 -23.01 -9.46 -2.35
N SER A 94 -21.72 -9.20 -2.56
CA SER A 94 -20.71 -9.08 -1.51
C SER A 94 -21.01 -7.93 -0.55
N ASN A 95 -20.64 -8.10 0.72
CA ASN A 95 -20.82 -7.06 1.75
C ASN A 95 -19.85 -5.88 1.60
N VAL A 96 -18.77 -6.07 0.85
CA VAL A 96 -17.77 -5.06 0.51
C VAL A 96 -17.49 -5.12 -1.00
N PRO A 97 -17.07 -4.01 -1.62
CA PRO A 97 -16.68 -3.99 -3.03
C PRO A 97 -15.51 -4.94 -3.29
N VAL A 98 -15.62 -5.74 -4.35
CA VAL A 98 -14.63 -6.75 -4.74
C VAL A 98 -14.07 -6.41 -6.12
N PHE A 99 -12.75 -6.48 -6.27
CA PHE A 99 -12.07 -6.25 -7.55
C PHE A 99 -10.89 -7.21 -7.75
N GLU A 100 -10.52 -7.44 -9.01
CA GLU A 100 -9.31 -8.17 -9.36
C GLU A 100 -8.05 -7.37 -9.00
N GLY A 101 -6.95 -8.07 -8.73
CA GLY A 101 -5.68 -7.45 -8.36
C GLY A 101 -5.12 -6.43 -9.34
N GLY A 102 -5.35 -6.65 -10.63
CA GLY A 102 -4.95 -5.75 -11.71
C GLY A 102 -6.00 -4.71 -12.11
N ASP A 103 -7.14 -4.68 -11.41
CA ASP A 103 -8.17 -3.66 -11.64
C ASP A 103 -7.63 -2.27 -11.29
N ALA A 104 -7.98 -1.26 -12.10
CA ALA A 104 -7.53 0.12 -11.89
C ALA A 104 -7.83 0.62 -10.47
N VAL A 105 -8.97 0.24 -9.87
CA VAL A 105 -9.31 0.61 -8.49
C VAL A 105 -8.28 0.07 -7.50
N ILE A 106 -7.82 -1.17 -7.66
CA ILE A 106 -6.83 -1.78 -6.78
C ILE A 106 -5.46 -1.15 -7.00
N VAL A 107 -5.06 -0.92 -8.26
CA VAL A 107 -3.78 -0.29 -8.59
C VAL A 107 -3.71 1.14 -8.02
N GLU A 108 -4.74 1.95 -8.23
CA GLU A 108 -4.83 3.32 -7.70
C GLU A 108 -4.83 3.33 -6.18
N TRP A 109 -5.63 2.47 -5.55
CA TRP A 109 -5.70 2.37 -4.10
C TRP A 109 -4.34 1.97 -3.50
N ARG A 110 -3.64 1.02 -4.11
CA ARG A 110 -2.29 0.59 -3.70
C ARG A 110 -1.27 1.71 -3.88
N ALA A 111 -1.32 2.45 -4.99
CA ALA A 111 -0.44 3.60 -5.24
C ALA A 111 -0.67 4.73 -4.22
N MET A 112 -1.94 5.08 -4.00
CA MET A 112 -2.34 6.07 -3.00
C MET A 112 -1.96 5.64 -1.59
N THR A 113 -2.04 4.35 -1.27
CA THR A 113 -1.61 3.80 0.02
C THR A 113 -0.14 4.12 0.26
N VAL A 114 0.76 3.81 -0.68
CA VAL A 114 2.20 4.12 -0.54
C VAL A 114 2.44 5.61 -0.33
N ALA A 115 1.83 6.46 -1.17
CA ALA A 115 2.00 7.91 -1.08
C ALA A 115 1.45 8.51 0.23
N LEU A 116 0.33 7.98 0.74
CA LEU A 116 -0.30 8.46 1.98
C LEU A 116 0.42 7.96 3.22
N LEU A 117 1.09 6.80 3.17
CA LEU A 117 1.91 6.29 4.27
C LEU A 117 3.07 7.24 4.60
N ASP A 118 3.71 7.83 3.58
CA ASP A 118 4.75 8.86 3.79
C ASP A 118 4.17 10.10 4.47
N LYS A 119 3.00 10.56 4.02
CA LYS A 119 2.30 11.70 4.65
C LYS A 119 1.90 11.40 6.10
N ILE A 120 1.47 10.17 6.39
CA ILE A 120 1.17 9.72 7.75
C ILE A 120 2.44 9.74 8.59
N ALA A 121 3.54 9.19 8.08
CA ALA A 121 4.82 9.21 8.77
C ALA A 121 5.24 10.64 9.12
N ASP A 122 5.18 11.57 8.17
CA ASP A 122 5.51 12.99 8.42
C ASP A 122 4.60 13.64 9.46
N ARG A 123 3.29 13.35 9.43
CA ARG A 123 2.36 13.84 10.45
C ARG A 123 2.67 13.28 11.83
N ILE A 124 3.08 12.02 11.94
CA ILE A 124 3.50 11.41 13.21
C ILE A 124 4.78 12.10 13.72
N LYS A 125 5.79 12.31 12.86
CA LYS A 125 7.01 13.04 13.25
C LYS A 125 6.69 14.42 13.82
N ALA A 126 5.83 15.17 13.12
CA ALA A 126 5.40 16.50 13.53
C ALA A 126 4.63 16.49 14.86
N LYS A 127 3.72 15.53 15.06
CA LYS A 127 2.92 15.41 16.29
C LYS A 127 3.72 14.94 17.50
N CYS A 128 4.73 14.11 17.28
CA CYS A 128 5.63 13.63 18.33
C CYS A 128 6.79 14.60 18.61
N GLY A 129 6.93 15.69 17.83
CA GLY A 129 8.03 16.64 17.99
C GLY A 129 9.40 16.01 17.79
N LEU A 130 9.53 15.02 16.90
CA LEU A 130 10.78 14.30 16.65
C LEU A 130 11.60 15.06 15.60
N PRO A 131 12.67 15.80 15.98
CA PRO A 131 13.59 16.36 15.00
C PRO A 131 14.33 15.24 14.25
N SER A 132 14.83 15.54 13.05
CA SER A 132 15.40 14.53 12.15
C SER A 132 16.57 13.74 12.76
N ASP A 133 17.32 14.33 13.68
CA ASP A 133 18.44 13.73 14.41
C ASP A 133 18.02 12.79 15.57
N GLN A 134 16.74 12.84 15.97
CA GLN A 134 16.14 11.96 16.98
C GLN A 134 15.16 10.95 16.38
N LEU A 135 15.01 10.92 15.06
CA LEU A 135 14.19 9.92 14.40
C LEU A 135 14.80 8.54 14.63
N PRO A 136 14.01 7.60 15.14
CA PRO A 136 14.53 6.27 15.36
C PRO A 136 14.77 5.56 14.03
N ASP A 137 15.75 4.67 13.99
CA ASP A 137 16.05 3.87 12.80
C ASP A 137 14.83 3.10 12.29
N MET A 138 14.70 3.03 10.97
CA MET A 138 13.60 2.39 10.26
C MET A 138 12.23 2.94 10.71
N PHE A 139 12.14 4.26 10.89
CA PHE A 139 10.93 4.93 11.37
C PHE A 139 9.67 4.52 10.59
N LEU A 140 9.75 4.47 9.26
CA LEU A 140 8.61 4.08 8.43
C LEU A 140 8.15 2.65 8.74
N ALA A 141 9.06 1.67 8.87
CA ALA A 141 8.69 0.31 9.24
C ALA A 141 7.90 0.23 10.54
N ARG A 142 8.23 1.09 11.52
CA ARG A 142 7.49 1.17 12.78
C ARG A 142 6.09 1.76 12.59
N VAL A 143 5.94 2.75 11.72
CA VAL A 143 4.64 3.32 11.33
C VAL A 143 3.78 2.29 10.60
N LEU A 144 4.39 1.40 9.81
CA LEU A 144 3.68 0.30 9.14
C LEU A 144 3.17 -0.73 10.17
N GLU A 145 4.07 -1.48 10.79
CA GLU A 145 3.73 -2.64 11.63
C GLU A 145 2.98 -2.24 12.91
N GLY A 146 3.49 -1.23 13.62
CA GLY A 146 2.92 -0.78 14.90
C GLY A 146 1.80 0.24 14.75
N GLY A 147 1.65 0.85 13.58
CA GLY A 147 0.68 1.91 13.31
C GLY A 147 -0.38 1.46 12.33
N THR A 148 -0.19 1.81 11.06
CA THR A 148 -1.21 1.71 10.00
C THR A 148 -1.73 0.29 9.79
N TRP A 149 -0.87 -0.72 9.78
CA TRP A 149 -1.27 -2.10 9.56
C TRP A 149 -2.12 -2.64 10.71
N LYS A 150 -1.68 -2.41 11.96
CA LYS A 150 -2.41 -2.80 13.17
C LYS A 150 -3.72 -2.05 13.32
N ALA A 151 -3.71 -0.74 13.15
CA ALA A 151 -4.90 0.10 13.22
C ALA A 151 -5.93 -0.29 12.14
N GLY A 152 -5.48 -0.57 10.92
CA GLY A 152 -6.34 -1.07 9.84
C GLY A 152 -7.04 -2.38 10.19
N ARG A 153 -6.32 -3.35 10.77
CA ARG A 153 -6.95 -4.60 11.25
C ARG A 153 -7.95 -4.39 12.37
N GLU A 154 -7.60 -3.57 13.37
CA GLU A 154 -8.49 -3.30 14.49
C GLU A 154 -9.76 -2.59 14.05
N LEU A 155 -9.64 -1.61 13.14
CA LEU A 155 -10.79 -0.87 12.61
C LEU A 155 -11.67 -1.76 11.74
N ALA A 156 -11.07 -2.54 10.84
CA ALA A 156 -11.79 -3.54 10.05
C ALA A 156 -12.58 -4.51 10.93
N ALA A 157 -11.98 -5.01 12.02
CA ALA A 157 -12.67 -5.89 12.97
C ALA A 157 -13.81 -5.21 13.74
N ARG A 158 -13.73 -3.89 13.99
CA ARG A 158 -14.84 -3.13 14.60
C ARG A 158 -15.97 -2.87 13.62
N MET A 159 -15.64 -2.50 12.38
CA MET A 159 -16.62 -2.13 11.36
C MET A 159 -17.29 -3.35 10.73
N ARG A 160 -16.57 -4.46 10.62
CA ARG A 160 -17.02 -5.73 10.01
C ARG A 160 -16.74 -6.87 10.97
N PRO A 161 -17.46 -6.99 12.10
CA PRO A 161 -17.13 -7.93 13.18
C PRO A 161 -17.15 -9.41 12.76
N THR A 162 -17.96 -9.75 11.76
CA THR A 162 -18.09 -11.13 11.25
C THR A 162 -16.87 -11.55 10.44
N THR A 163 -16.46 -10.74 9.46
CA THR A 163 -15.40 -11.10 8.52
C THR A 163 -14.03 -10.56 8.94
N LYS A 164 -14.01 -9.38 9.56
CA LYS A 164 -12.81 -8.60 9.92
C LYS A 164 -11.97 -8.24 8.70
N ASP A 165 -12.56 -8.27 7.53
CA ASP A 165 -11.91 -7.99 6.25
C ASP A 165 -11.78 -6.48 5.99
N PRO A 166 -10.84 -6.07 5.12
CA PRO A 166 -10.75 -4.68 4.68
C PRO A 166 -12.06 -4.16 4.04
N PRO A 167 -12.19 -2.83 3.88
CA PRO A 167 -13.33 -2.20 3.22
C PRO A 167 -13.45 -2.46 1.73
N ILE A 168 -12.40 -2.97 1.09
CA ILE A 168 -12.35 -3.34 -0.33
C ILE A 168 -11.64 -4.69 -0.36
N ASP A 169 -12.27 -5.67 -1.01
CA ASP A 169 -11.72 -7.02 -1.15
C ASP A 169 -11.01 -7.18 -2.49
N ILE A 170 -9.95 -8.00 -2.49
CA ILE A 170 -9.12 -8.27 -3.67
C ILE A 170 -9.26 -9.75 -4.00
N ILE A 171 -9.72 -10.03 -5.22
CA ILE A 171 -9.64 -11.39 -5.78
C ILE A 171 -8.17 -11.67 -6.00
N SER A 172 -7.61 -12.54 -5.16
CA SER A 172 -6.19 -12.87 -5.16
C SER A 172 -6.02 -14.38 -5.27
N ASP A 173 -5.07 -14.78 -6.12
CA ASP A 173 -4.55 -16.14 -6.23
C ASP A 173 -3.43 -16.42 -5.20
N GLY A 174 -3.22 -15.50 -4.25
CA GLY A 174 -2.13 -15.54 -3.28
C GLY A 174 -0.84 -14.85 -3.74
N THR A 175 -0.85 -14.13 -4.86
CA THR A 175 0.28 -13.27 -5.27
C THR A 175 0.14 -11.82 -4.78
N LEU A 176 -1.08 -11.42 -4.42
CA LEU A 176 -1.41 -10.10 -3.87
C LEU A 176 -1.94 -10.27 -2.45
N PHE A 177 -1.25 -9.67 -1.48
CA PHE A 177 -1.60 -9.61 -0.08
C PHE A 177 -1.46 -8.19 0.44
#